data_AF-A0A3B0X5F3-F1
#
_entry.id   AF-A0A3B0X5F3-F1
#
_cell.length_a   1.000
_cell.length_b   1.000
_cell.length_c   1.000
_cell.angle_alpha   90.00
_cell.angle_beta   90.00
_cell.angle_gamma   90.00
#
_symmetry.space_group_name_H-M   'P 1'
#
loop_
_entity.id
_entity.type
_entity.pdbx_description
1 polymer ?
#
loop_
_entity_poly.entity_id
_entity_poly.type
_entity_poly.pdbx_seq_one_letter_code
_entity_poly.pdbx_strand_id
1 'polypeptide(L)'
;MKLNHNSHKHYLSAVSNIQHIFIALCIAFFSSNVSAEQADENQISEKHLIKRLLEAQHDNDHPVDLKLYVFDCGQMLVRDITILNPALTPGEEIIFSDTCYLISHPNGTLIWDTGLSDSLLGVAGGVDAGNGLFNLSVSKTLKSQLEEIDIDPLSIDYIAFSHLHFDHTANTSYFLNATWLIQEVEYDLAFSPQAEQFFFNPEDYSILQNNDTVKLNGHYDVFGDTSVVIVSTPGHTPGHQVLYLNLAETGPVILSGDLYHFQQNREEYGFPVFNTKKETVHSFALVDDLLDELNAKLWIQHDKPFFDSLNLSPAFYQ
;
A
#
# COMPACT_ATOMS: atom_id res chain seq x y z
N MET A 1 -12.42 51.86 -9.31
CA MET A 1 -11.17 51.57 -8.58
C MET A 1 -11.54 50.89 -7.26
N LYS A 2 -11.41 49.56 -7.22
CA LYS A 2 -11.14 48.70 -6.03
C LYS A 2 -11.49 47.27 -6.41
N LEU A 3 -10.44 46.47 -6.56
CA LEU A 3 -10.47 45.01 -6.71
C LEU A 3 -10.93 44.40 -5.38
N ASN A 4 -11.81 43.41 -5.45
CA ASN A 4 -12.24 42.63 -4.30
C ASN A 4 -11.42 41.32 -4.31
N HIS A 5 -10.42 41.23 -3.44
CA HIS A 5 -9.71 40.00 -3.13
C HIS A 5 -10.35 39.40 -1.88
N ASN A 6 -11.04 38.27 -2.02
CA ASN A 6 -11.37 37.40 -0.90
C ASN A 6 -11.74 36.01 -1.42
N SER A 7 -10.71 35.17 -1.62
CA SER A 7 -10.87 33.73 -1.84
C SER A 7 -9.58 32.99 -1.45
N HIS A 8 -9.10 33.21 -0.23
CA HIS A 8 -8.01 32.41 0.36
C HIS A 8 -8.12 32.42 1.88
N LYS A 9 -9.18 31.82 2.44
CA LYS A 9 -9.28 31.49 3.88
C LYS A 9 -10.27 30.36 4.09
N HIS A 10 -9.95 29.15 3.66
CA HIS A 10 -10.62 27.92 4.10
C HIS A 10 -9.71 26.71 3.91
N TYR A 11 -8.51 26.73 4.50
CA TYR A 11 -7.71 25.55 4.84
C TYR A 11 -6.68 26.06 5.83
N LEU A 12 -6.97 25.95 7.14
CA LEU A 12 -6.09 26.12 8.31
C LEU A 12 -6.96 26.25 9.57
N SER A 13 -7.45 25.12 10.06
CA SER A 13 -7.85 24.86 11.46
C SER A 13 -8.04 23.35 11.53
N ALA A 14 -7.22 22.56 12.21
CA ALA A 14 -7.01 22.65 13.64
C ALA A 14 -5.65 22.05 14.06
N VAL A 15 -4.75 22.90 14.55
CA VAL A 15 -3.65 22.49 15.44
C VAL A 15 -3.70 23.44 16.62
N SER A 16 -4.31 23.00 17.73
CA SER A 16 -4.19 23.59 19.07
C SER A 16 -5.22 22.97 20.00
N ASN A 17 -4.84 21.94 20.78
CA ASN A 17 -5.14 21.87 22.22
C ASN A 17 -4.56 20.58 22.81
N ILE A 18 -3.33 20.63 23.31
CA ILE A 18 -2.82 19.65 24.27
C ILE A 18 -2.18 20.40 25.43
N GLN A 19 -2.91 20.46 26.55
CA GLN A 19 -2.32 20.63 27.88
C GLN A 19 -2.97 19.64 28.85
N HIS A 20 -2.13 18.72 29.33
CA HIS A 20 -2.21 17.94 30.57
C HIS A 20 -3.38 16.98 30.81
N ILE A 21 -3.13 15.66 30.68
CA ILE A 21 -3.50 14.66 31.70
C ILE A 21 -2.38 13.61 31.81
N PHE A 22 -1.89 13.40 33.02
CA PHE A 22 -0.91 12.39 33.43
C PHE A 22 -1.56 11.01 33.67
N ILE A 23 -0.86 9.95 33.25
CA ILE A 23 -0.77 8.58 33.80
C ILE A 23 -2.08 7.82 34.10
N ALA A 24 -2.33 6.79 33.29
CA ALA A 24 -2.72 5.45 33.76
C ALA A 24 -2.29 4.39 32.71
N LEU A 25 -1.12 3.78 32.93
CA LEU A 25 -0.71 2.57 32.23
C LEU A 25 -1.55 1.40 32.75
N CYS A 26 -2.52 0.97 31.96
CA CYS A 26 -3.04 -0.40 32.01
C CYS A 26 -2.75 -1.01 30.64
N ILE A 27 -1.56 -1.59 30.51
CA ILE A 27 -1.23 -2.45 29.37
C ILE A 27 -2.07 -3.72 29.53
N ALA A 28 -3.24 -3.75 28.88
CA ALA A 28 -3.88 -4.99 28.53
C ALA A 28 -3.10 -5.56 27.35
N PHE A 29 -2.11 -6.42 27.64
CA PHE A 29 -1.57 -7.32 26.64
C PHE A 29 -2.70 -8.24 26.18
N PHE A 30 -3.36 -7.89 25.07
CA PHE A 30 -4.01 -8.91 24.25
C PHE A 30 -2.89 -9.64 23.52
N SER A 31 -2.29 -10.63 24.19
CA SER A 31 -1.62 -11.70 23.47
C SER A 31 -2.73 -12.49 22.76
N SER A 32 -2.89 -12.28 21.45
CA SER A 32 -3.63 -13.20 20.60
C SER A 32 -2.92 -14.54 20.63
N ASN A 33 -3.40 -15.45 21.47
CA ASN A 33 -3.08 -16.87 21.35
C ASN A 33 -3.79 -17.37 20.09
N VAL A 34 -3.15 -17.18 18.93
CA VAL A 34 -3.49 -17.94 17.72
C VAL A 34 -3.39 -19.41 18.10
N SER A 35 -4.51 -20.14 18.01
CA SER A 35 -4.54 -21.56 18.34
C SER A 35 -3.71 -22.35 17.32
N ALA A 36 -3.18 -23.51 17.72
CA ALA A 36 -2.44 -24.38 16.79
C ALA A 36 -3.30 -24.79 15.58
N GLU A 37 -4.62 -24.90 15.77
CA GLU A 37 -5.60 -25.23 14.73
C GLU A 37 -5.70 -24.11 13.67
N GLN A 38 -5.72 -22.85 14.10
CA GLN A 38 -5.73 -21.70 13.18
C GLN A 38 -4.40 -21.54 12.44
N ALA A 39 -3.28 -21.87 13.09
CA ALA A 39 -1.97 -21.88 12.44
C ALA A 39 -1.86 -22.98 11.36
N ASP A 40 -2.39 -24.18 11.64
CA ASP A 40 -2.43 -25.28 10.67
C ASP A 40 -3.37 -24.94 9.47
N GLU A 41 -4.52 -24.31 9.72
CA GLU A 41 -5.43 -23.85 8.65
C GLU A 41 -4.78 -22.79 7.75
N ASN A 42 -4.10 -21.80 8.33
CA ASN A 42 -3.36 -20.79 7.57
C ASN A 42 -2.29 -21.44 6.69
N GLN A 43 -1.50 -22.36 7.25
CA GLN A 43 -0.45 -23.04 6.48
C GLN A 43 -1.02 -23.90 5.34
N ILE A 44 -2.18 -24.54 5.54
CA ILE A 44 -2.87 -25.29 4.48
C ILE A 44 -3.38 -24.33 3.40
N SER A 45 -3.94 -23.19 3.79
CA SER A 45 -4.40 -22.14 2.89
C SER A 45 -3.26 -21.61 2.01
N GLU A 46 -2.11 -21.32 2.60
CA GLU A 46 -0.91 -20.81 1.90
C GLU A 46 -0.34 -21.83 0.91
N LYS A 47 -0.22 -23.10 1.31
CA LYS A 47 0.18 -24.17 0.37
C LYS A 47 -0.81 -24.34 -0.77
N HIS A 48 -2.10 -24.18 -0.49
CA HIS A 48 -3.14 -24.24 -1.52
C HIS A 48 -3.05 -23.04 -2.47
N LEU A 49 -2.79 -21.84 -1.96
CA LEU A 49 -2.51 -20.64 -2.75
C LEU A 49 -1.33 -20.88 -3.70
N ILE A 50 -0.15 -21.22 -3.17
CA ILE A 50 1.07 -21.42 -3.97
C ILE A 50 0.82 -22.47 -5.05
N LYS A 51 0.21 -23.60 -4.68
CA LYS A 51 -0.14 -24.65 -5.64
C LYS A 51 -1.04 -24.14 -6.77
N ARG A 52 -2.09 -23.37 -6.44
CA ARG A 52 -2.99 -22.79 -7.45
C ARG A 52 -2.26 -21.83 -8.39
N LEU A 53 -1.39 -20.98 -7.85
CA LEU A 53 -0.60 -20.03 -8.65
C LEU A 53 0.38 -20.76 -9.59
N LEU A 54 1.06 -21.79 -9.09
CA LEU A 54 1.92 -22.66 -9.89
C LEU A 54 1.15 -23.36 -11.02
N GLU A 55 -0.01 -23.95 -10.73
CA GLU A 55 -0.84 -24.61 -11.73
C GLU A 55 -1.25 -23.65 -12.84
N ALA A 56 -1.62 -22.41 -12.51
CA ALA A 56 -1.98 -21.39 -13.49
C ALA A 56 -0.79 -20.90 -14.34
N GLN A 57 0.42 -20.80 -13.76
CA GLN A 57 1.63 -20.48 -14.54
C GLN A 57 1.97 -21.58 -15.56
N HIS A 58 1.63 -22.83 -15.27
CA HIS A 58 1.90 -23.97 -16.15
C HIS A 58 0.83 -24.19 -17.23
N ASP A 59 -0.42 -23.81 -16.98
CA ASP A 59 -1.56 -23.97 -17.92
C ASP A 59 -1.62 -22.85 -18.99
N ASN A 60 -0.48 -22.21 -19.26
CA ASN A 60 -0.37 -20.93 -19.97
C ASN A 60 -0.45 -21.06 -21.50
N ASP A 61 -1.38 -21.87 -22.02
CA ASP A 61 -1.65 -21.98 -23.47
C ASP A 61 -2.16 -20.65 -24.05
N HIS A 62 -2.77 -19.80 -23.19
CA HIS A 62 -3.25 -18.46 -23.53
C HIS A 62 -2.97 -17.47 -22.37
N PRO A 63 -1.82 -16.78 -22.37
CA PRO A 63 -1.54 -15.79 -21.34
C PRO A 63 -2.56 -14.66 -21.35
N VAL A 64 -2.96 -14.23 -20.15
CA VAL A 64 -3.83 -13.08 -19.93
C VAL A 64 -3.13 -11.82 -20.42
N ASP A 65 -3.80 -10.98 -21.21
CA ASP A 65 -3.32 -9.64 -21.61
C ASP A 65 -3.41 -8.68 -20.42
N LEU A 66 -2.55 -8.91 -19.42
CA LEU A 66 -2.44 -8.15 -18.19
C LEU A 66 -1.37 -7.06 -18.36
N LYS A 67 -1.72 -5.81 -18.05
CA LYS A 67 -0.77 -4.69 -18.07
C LYS A 67 -0.66 -4.04 -16.71
N LEU A 68 0.58 -3.76 -16.33
CA LEU A 68 0.93 -3.01 -15.12
C LEU A 68 1.53 -1.66 -15.51
N TYR A 69 0.81 -0.59 -15.20
CA TYR A 69 1.31 0.78 -15.29
C TYR A 69 1.85 1.22 -13.93
N VAL A 70 3.01 1.86 -13.93
CA VAL A 70 3.69 2.36 -12.73
C VAL A 70 3.64 3.89 -12.73
N PHE A 71 3.17 4.48 -11.63
CA PHE A 71 3.04 5.93 -11.50
C PHE A 71 4.01 6.50 -10.46
N ASP A 72 4.57 7.67 -10.76
CA ASP A 72 5.26 8.52 -9.76
C ASP A 72 4.20 9.20 -8.91
N CYS A 73 3.97 8.71 -7.69
CA CYS A 73 2.98 9.26 -6.78
C CYS A 73 3.59 10.07 -5.64
N GLY A 74 4.83 10.54 -5.83
CA GLY A 74 5.51 11.41 -4.89
C GLY A 74 6.79 10.81 -4.34
N GLN A 75 7.41 11.59 -3.47
CA GLN A 75 8.64 11.24 -2.77
C GLN A 75 8.56 11.72 -1.33
N MET A 76 9.14 10.90 -0.45
CA MET A 76 9.25 11.18 0.96
C MET A 76 10.71 11.11 1.41
N LEU A 77 11.25 12.22 1.90
CA LEU A 77 12.51 12.21 2.64
C LEU A 77 12.26 11.79 4.08
N VAL A 78 12.82 10.65 4.48
CA VAL A 78 12.80 10.13 5.85
C VAL A 78 14.09 10.53 6.55
N ARG A 79 13.98 11.26 7.67
CA ARG A 79 15.15 11.85 8.37
C ARG A 79 15.87 10.91 9.33
N ASP A 80 15.24 9.80 9.68
CA ASP A 80 15.82 8.78 10.54
C ASP A 80 15.27 7.40 10.16
N ILE A 81 16.08 6.61 9.47
CA ILE A 81 15.69 5.27 9.01
C ILE A 81 15.48 4.26 10.13
N THR A 82 15.90 4.56 11.37
CA THR A 82 15.75 3.61 12.48
C THR A 82 14.29 3.37 12.88
N ILE A 83 13.39 4.28 12.50
CA ILE A 83 11.95 4.06 12.66
C ILE A 83 11.44 2.89 11.80
N LEU A 84 12.11 2.61 10.67
CA LEU A 84 11.75 1.60 9.67
C LEU A 84 12.62 0.35 9.75
N ASN A 85 13.84 0.47 10.28
CA ASN A 85 14.69 -0.66 10.66
C ASN A 85 15.55 -0.28 11.89
N PRO A 86 15.16 -0.73 13.10
CA PRO A 86 15.82 -0.36 14.35
C PRO A 86 17.27 -0.84 14.50
N ALA A 87 17.74 -1.71 13.61
CA ALA A 87 19.12 -2.19 13.59
C ALA A 87 20.09 -1.21 12.90
N LEU A 88 19.57 -0.20 12.19
CA LEU A 88 20.37 0.77 11.42
C LEU A 88 20.88 1.93 12.28
N THR A 89 21.64 2.84 11.66
CA THR A 89 22.28 3.96 12.36
C THR A 89 21.31 5.13 12.53
N PRO A 90 21.14 5.68 13.75
CA PRO A 90 20.31 6.86 13.97
C PRO A 90 20.77 8.09 13.17
N GLY A 91 19.81 8.86 12.65
CA GLY A 91 20.06 10.09 11.90
C GLY A 91 20.55 9.90 10.46
N GLU A 92 20.59 8.66 9.95
CA GLU A 92 20.72 8.41 8.52
C GLU A 92 19.39 8.75 7.83
N GLU A 93 19.47 9.58 6.78
CA GLU A 93 18.33 9.96 5.96
C GLU A 93 18.24 9.07 4.70
N ILE A 94 17.03 8.84 4.20
CA ILE A 94 16.77 8.16 2.93
C ILE A 94 15.61 8.85 2.20
N ILE A 95 15.61 8.79 0.87
CA ILE A 95 14.49 9.24 0.05
C ILE A 95 13.72 8.00 -0.41
N PHE A 96 12.42 7.99 -0.17
CA PHE A 96 11.47 7.02 -0.69
C PHE A 96 10.81 7.53 -1.96
N SER A 97 10.50 6.61 -2.85
CA SER A 97 9.46 6.80 -3.86
C SER A 97 8.10 6.45 -3.25
N ASP A 98 7.05 7.15 -3.61
CA ASP A 98 5.68 6.71 -3.40
C ASP A 98 5.17 6.23 -4.75
N THR A 99 4.87 4.94 -4.86
CA THR A 99 4.52 4.32 -6.14
C THR A 99 3.08 3.83 -6.12
N CYS A 100 2.28 4.25 -7.09
CA CYS A 100 0.95 3.68 -7.34
C CYS A 100 0.95 2.87 -8.62
N TYR A 101 -0.04 2.00 -8.76
CA TYR A 101 -0.14 1.12 -9.92
C TYR A 101 -1.57 1.07 -10.46
N LEU A 102 -1.67 1.02 -11.79
CA LEU A 102 -2.89 0.61 -12.48
C LEU A 102 -2.63 -0.77 -13.10
N ILE A 103 -3.51 -1.70 -12.78
CA ILE A 103 -3.56 -3.03 -13.36
C ILE A 103 -4.72 -3.04 -14.35
N SER A 104 -4.42 -3.22 -15.63
CA SER A 104 -5.41 -3.35 -16.70
C SER A 104 -5.51 -4.81 -17.12
N HIS A 105 -6.70 -5.37 -16.92
CA HIS A 105 -7.03 -6.76 -17.19
C HIS A 105 -8.21 -6.83 -18.19
N PRO A 106 -8.34 -7.86 -19.03
CA PRO A 106 -9.46 -7.95 -19.98
C PRO A 106 -10.85 -7.93 -19.34
N ASN A 107 -10.95 -8.33 -18.06
CA ASN A 107 -12.20 -8.34 -17.29
C ASN A 107 -12.38 -7.11 -16.38
N GLY A 108 -11.46 -6.13 -16.39
CA GLY A 108 -11.59 -4.91 -15.60
C GLY A 108 -10.26 -4.28 -15.21
N THR A 109 -10.33 -3.23 -14.39
CA THR A 109 -9.19 -2.44 -13.95
C THR A 109 -9.11 -2.38 -12.43
N LEU A 110 -7.89 -2.41 -11.91
CA LEU A 110 -7.61 -2.24 -10.48
C LEU A 110 -6.60 -1.10 -10.31
N ILE A 111 -6.94 -0.10 -9.50
CA ILE A 111 -5.95 0.82 -8.94
C ILE A 111 -5.43 0.23 -7.62
N TRP A 112 -4.12 0.11 -7.50
CA TRP A 112 -3.43 -0.38 -6.31
C TRP A 112 -2.57 0.74 -5.71
N ASP A 113 -2.94 1.15 -4.50
CA ASP A 113 -2.45 2.36 -3.84
C ASP A 113 -2.73 3.65 -4.64
N THR A 114 -2.69 4.78 -3.94
CA THR A 114 -3.00 6.11 -4.50
C THR A 114 -2.04 7.21 -4.07
N GLY A 115 -0.98 6.85 -3.33
CA GLY A 115 0.18 7.72 -3.16
C GLY A 115 -0.02 8.89 -2.20
N LEU A 116 0.92 9.83 -2.27
CA LEU A 116 0.82 11.12 -1.59
C LEU A 116 -0.20 12.05 -2.27
N SER A 117 -0.74 12.98 -1.50
CA SER A 117 -1.80 13.88 -1.98
C SER A 117 -1.32 14.71 -3.18
N ASP A 118 -2.10 14.68 -4.27
CA ASP A 118 -1.89 15.53 -5.45
C ASP A 118 -1.89 17.03 -5.12
N SER A 119 -2.46 17.42 -3.97
CA SER A 119 -2.42 18.79 -3.45
C SER A 119 -1.02 19.30 -3.09
N LEU A 120 -0.04 18.40 -2.92
CA LEU A 120 1.35 18.74 -2.67
C LEU A 120 2.10 19.23 -3.92
N LEU A 121 1.50 19.08 -5.11
CA LEU A 121 2.11 19.53 -6.35
C LEU A 121 2.46 21.04 -6.28
N GLY A 122 3.72 21.35 -6.52
CA GLY A 122 4.21 22.74 -6.59
C GLY A 122 4.47 23.42 -5.25
N VAL A 123 4.38 22.69 -4.12
CA VAL A 123 4.77 23.21 -2.80
C VAL A 123 6.30 23.27 -2.70
N ALA A 124 6.86 24.48 -2.69
CA ALA A 124 8.30 24.68 -2.64
C ALA A 124 8.92 24.17 -1.33
N GLY A 125 9.87 23.24 -1.43
CA GLY A 125 10.54 22.66 -0.26
C GLY A 125 9.77 21.52 0.43
N GLY A 126 8.66 21.06 -0.17
CA GLY A 126 7.84 19.99 0.37
C GLY A 126 7.04 20.39 1.61
N VAL A 127 6.39 19.41 2.22
CA VAL A 127 5.60 19.57 3.46
C VAL A 127 6.13 18.61 4.51
N ASP A 128 6.46 19.12 5.69
CA ASP A 128 6.88 18.28 6.80
C ASP A 128 5.69 17.54 7.42
N ALA A 129 5.87 16.25 7.69
CA ALA A 129 4.90 15.38 8.35
C ALA A 129 5.58 14.55 9.46
N GLY A 130 4.78 13.82 10.25
CA GLY A 130 5.30 12.94 11.31
C GLY A 130 6.16 13.68 12.35
N ASN A 131 5.76 14.89 12.75
CA ASN A 131 6.55 15.78 13.62
C ASN A 131 7.93 16.16 13.05
N GLY A 132 8.05 16.27 11.73
CA GLY A 132 9.27 16.66 11.02
C GLY A 132 10.18 15.49 10.63
N LEU A 133 9.77 14.24 10.94
CA LEU A 133 10.47 13.03 10.53
C LEU A 133 10.44 12.82 9.01
N PHE A 134 9.38 13.30 8.36
CA PHE A 134 9.17 13.16 6.93
C PHE A 134 9.09 14.54 6.27
N ASN A 135 9.57 14.63 5.03
CA ASN A 135 9.28 15.74 4.13
C ASN A 135 8.75 15.20 2.81
N LEU A 136 7.52 15.59 2.50
CA LEU A 136 6.69 15.04 1.44
C LEU A 136 6.71 15.97 0.23
N SER A 137 6.80 15.40 -0.97
CA SER A 137 6.77 16.16 -2.21
C SER A 137 6.12 15.39 -3.35
N VAL A 138 5.40 16.09 -4.22
CA VAL A 138 4.78 15.52 -5.43
C VAL A 138 5.22 16.34 -6.63
N SER A 139 5.81 15.66 -7.62
CA SER A 139 6.27 16.24 -8.89
C SER A 139 5.25 16.11 -10.01
N LYS A 140 4.43 15.07 -9.97
CA LYS A 140 3.41 14.75 -10.97
C LYS A 140 2.19 14.19 -10.25
N THR A 141 1.00 14.63 -10.64
CA THR A 141 -0.24 14.19 -9.98
C THR A 141 -0.64 12.82 -10.51
N LEU A 142 -1.17 11.94 -9.65
CA LEU A 142 -1.76 10.67 -10.08
C LEU A 142 -2.84 10.92 -11.12
N LYS A 143 -3.67 11.95 -10.91
CA LYS A 143 -4.72 12.32 -11.86
C LYS A 143 -4.18 12.64 -13.27
N SER A 144 -3.08 13.39 -13.37
CA SER A 144 -2.48 13.74 -14.67
C SER A 144 -1.87 12.53 -15.38
N GLN A 145 -1.37 11.56 -14.61
CA GLN A 145 -0.77 10.34 -15.15
C GLN A 145 -1.82 9.38 -15.71
N LEU A 146 -2.99 9.31 -15.07
CA LEU A 146 -4.14 8.55 -15.58
C LEU A 146 -4.69 9.20 -16.86
N GLU A 147 -4.79 10.53 -16.89
CA GLU A 147 -5.21 11.27 -18.09
C GLU A 147 -4.25 11.04 -19.28
N GLU A 148 -2.94 10.95 -19.04
CA GLU A 148 -1.93 10.70 -20.10
C GLU A 148 -2.11 9.35 -20.82
N ILE A 149 -2.73 8.37 -20.16
CA ILE A 149 -3.05 7.07 -20.72
C ILE A 149 -4.56 6.89 -21.02
N ASP A 150 -5.29 8.00 -21.12
CA ASP A 150 -6.73 8.05 -21.43
C ASP A 150 -7.63 7.28 -20.44
N ILE A 151 -7.24 7.22 -19.16
CA ILE A 151 -8.02 6.58 -18.09
C ILE A 151 -8.78 7.63 -17.28
N ASP A 152 -10.11 7.49 -17.24
CA ASP A 152 -10.97 8.22 -16.31
C ASP A 152 -10.96 7.50 -14.95
N PRO A 153 -10.54 8.15 -13.84
CA PRO A 153 -10.60 7.54 -12.51
C PRO A 153 -12.01 7.03 -12.12
N LEU A 154 -13.08 7.61 -12.67
CA LEU A 154 -14.45 7.17 -12.42
C LEU A 154 -14.85 5.91 -13.21
N SER A 155 -14.05 5.46 -14.17
CA SER A 155 -14.25 4.20 -14.88
C SER A 155 -13.46 3.03 -14.30
N ILE A 156 -12.69 3.25 -13.23
CA ILE A 156 -11.95 2.19 -12.55
C ILE A 156 -12.91 1.22 -11.87
N ASP A 157 -12.73 -0.08 -12.11
CA ASP A 157 -13.64 -1.11 -11.60
C ASP A 157 -13.37 -1.44 -10.13
N TYR A 158 -12.09 -1.53 -9.75
CA TYR A 158 -11.66 -1.89 -8.40
C TYR A 158 -10.62 -0.92 -7.84
N ILE A 159 -10.71 -0.67 -6.54
CA ILE A 159 -9.68 0.03 -5.77
C ILE A 159 -9.27 -0.86 -4.60
N ALA A 160 -7.97 -1.02 -4.41
CA ALA A 160 -7.40 -1.69 -3.26
C ALA A 160 -6.12 -0.97 -2.82
N PHE A 161 -5.78 -1.15 -1.56
CA PHE A 161 -4.54 -0.63 -0.99
C PHE A 161 -3.73 -1.75 -0.40
N SER A 162 -2.42 -1.62 -0.38
CA SER A 162 -1.57 -2.46 0.46
C SER A 162 -1.98 -2.34 1.93
N HIS A 163 -2.25 -1.11 2.38
CA HIS A 163 -2.81 -0.77 3.68
C HIS A 163 -3.28 0.70 3.72
N LEU A 164 -3.77 1.19 4.88
CA LEU A 164 -4.41 2.51 4.99
C LEU A 164 -3.56 3.63 5.61
N HIS A 165 -2.23 3.65 5.42
CA HIS A 165 -1.44 4.85 5.73
C HIS A 165 -1.61 5.94 4.66
N PHE A 166 -1.25 7.16 5.04
CA PHE A 166 -1.59 8.39 4.32
C PHE A 166 -0.97 8.44 2.91
N ASP A 167 0.24 7.90 2.76
CA ASP A 167 1.02 7.81 1.53
C ASP A 167 0.56 6.71 0.57
N HIS A 168 -0.44 5.91 0.97
CA HIS A 168 -1.10 4.93 0.10
C HIS A 168 -2.53 5.37 -0.28
N THR A 169 -3.12 6.31 0.45
CA THR A 169 -4.57 6.59 0.39
C THR A 169 -4.94 8.03 -0.01
N ALA A 170 -3.98 8.94 -0.16
CA ALA A 170 -4.31 10.37 -0.22
C ALA A 170 -5.12 10.82 -1.45
N ASN A 171 -5.22 10.01 -2.51
CA ASN A 171 -5.97 10.34 -3.72
C ASN A 171 -7.22 9.46 -3.93
N THR A 172 -7.74 8.79 -2.89
CA THR A 172 -8.97 7.96 -2.96
C THR A 172 -10.17 8.67 -3.60
N SER A 173 -10.30 9.99 -3.39
CA SER A 173 -11.44 10.79 -3.84
C SER A 173 -11.67 10.82 -5.36
N TYR A 174 -10.72 10.31 -6.16
CA TYR A 174 -10.88 10.18 -7.60
C TYR A 174 -11.68 8.93 -8.01
N PHE A 175 -11.73 7.90 -7.17
CA PHE A 175 -12.21 6.56 -7.53
C PHE A 175 -13.58 6.25 -6.91
N LEU A 176 -14.55 7.17 -7.07
CA LEU A 176 -15.84 7.12 -6.35
C LEU A 176 -16.82 6.05 -6.86
N ASN A 177 -16.53 5.40 -7.98
CA ASN A 177 -17.36 4.31 -8.53
C ASN A 177 -16.69 2.93 -8.38
N ALA A 178 -15.43 2.88 -7.98
CA ALA A 178 -14.67 1.64 -7.91
C ALA A 178 -15.13 0.80 -6.72
N THR A 179 -15.23 -0.51 -6.90
CA THR A 179 -15.47 -1.44 -5.79
C THR A 179 -14.23 -1.51 -4.91
N TRP A 180 -14.38 -1.21 -3.62
CA TRP A 180 -13.29 -1.22 -2.67
C TRP A 180 -13.01 -2.64 -2.14
N LEU A 181 -11.83 -3.17 -2.45
CA LEU A 181 -11.33 -4.44 -1.92
C LEU A 181 -10.41 -4.17 -0.73
N ILE A 182 -10.74 -4.71 0.44
CA ILE A 182 -10.01 -4.43 1.68
C ILE A 182 -10.11 -5.60 2.67
N GLN A 183 -9.03 -5.95 3.36
CA GLN A 183 -9.09 -6.91 4.46
C GLN A 183 -10.08 -6.45 5.53
N GLU A 184 -10.98 -7.34 5.96
CA GLU A 184 -12.02 -7.05 6.95
C GLU A 184 -11.43 -6.44 8.23
N VAL A 185 -10.32 -7.00 8.70
CA VAL A 185 -9.61 -6.50 9.90
C VAL A 185 -9.06 -5.09 9.73
N GLU A 186 -8.58 -4.72 8.53
CA GLU A 186 -8.08 -3.37 8.26
C GLU A 186 -9.25 -2.38 8.28
N TYR A 187 -10.34 -2.71 7.56
CA TYR A 187 -11.54 -1.87 7.51
C TYR A 187 -12.11 -1.63 8.91
N ASP A 188 -12.27 -2.70 9.70
CA ASP A 188 -12.89 -2.61 11.01
C ASP A 188 -12.08 -1.74 11.98
N LEU A 189 -10.74 -1.84 11.95
CA LEU A 189 -9.86 -1.00 12.77
C LEU A 189 -9.76 0.44 12.25
N ALA A 190 -9.75 0.62 10.93
CA ALA A 190 -9.65 1.93 10.28
C ALA A 190 -10.85 2.84 10.55
N PHE A 191 -12.02 2.26 10.90
CA PHE A 191 -13.22 3.01 11.30
C PHE A 191 -13.57 2.85 12.78
N SER A 192 -12.66 2.29 13.58
CA SER A 192 -12.86 2.16 15.03
C SER A 192 -12.20 3.31 15.81
N PRO A 193 -12.48 3.43 17.12
CA PRO A 193 -11.73 4.32 18.00
C PRO A 193 -10.24 3.98 18.15
N GLN A 194 -9.76 2.86 17.59
CA GLN A 194 -8.35 2.46 17.60
C GLN A 194 -7.58 2.89 16.34
N ALA A 195 -8.23 3.49 15.34
CA ALA A 195 -7.61 3.84 14.05
C ALA A 195 -6.27 4.58 14.21
N GLU A 196 -6.22 5.60 15.06
CA GLU A 196 -5.00 6.40 15.30
C GLU A 196 -3.83 5.58 15.88
N GLN A 197 -4.10 4.46 16.57
CA GLN A 197 -3.06 3.57 17.11
C GLN A 197 -2.27 2.86 16.01
N PHE A 198 -2.87 2.74 14.83
CA PHE A 198 -2.29 2.13 13.64
C PHE A 198 -1.89 3.18 12.59
N PHE A 199 -1.85 4.46 12.97
CA PHE A 199 -1.55 5.60 12.09
C PHE A 199 -2.53 5.79 10.94
N PHE A 200 -3.75 5.25 11.06
CA PHE A 200 -4.80 5.48 10.08
C PHE A 200 -5.41 6.86 10.22
N ASN A 201 -5.67 7.50 9.09
CA ASN A 201 -6.40 8.76 9.01
C ASN A 201 -7.69 8.57 8.20
N PRO A 202 -8.86 8.41 8.88
CA PRO A 202 -10.13 8.18 8.20
C PRO A 202 -10.53 9.27 7.19
N GLU A 203 -10.01 10.49 7.30
CA GLU A 203 -10.29 11.54 6.31
C GLU A 203 -9.78 11.17 4.91
N ASP A 204 -8.73 10.34 4.82
CA ASP A 204 -8.10 9.97 3.56
C ASP A 204 -8.92 8.95 2.77
N TYR A 205 -9.73 8.10 3.42
CA TYR A 205 -10.44 6.98 2.76
C TYR A 205 -11.93 6.87 3.11
N SER A 206 -12.46 7.63 4.08
CA SER A 206 -13.88 7.53 4.49
C SER A 206 -14.88 7.81 3.36
N ILE A 207 -14.48 8.56 2.33
CA ILE A 207 -15.33 8.78 1.16
C ILE A 207 -15.70 7.47 0.44
N LEU A 208 -14.83 6.45 0.50
CA LEU A 208 -15.05 5.14 -0.11
C LEU A 208 -16.11 4.30 0.63
N GLN A 209 -16.56 4.70 1.83
CA GLN A 209 -17.70 4.03 2.48
C GLN A 209 -19.01 4.17 1.68
N ASN A 210 -19.05 5.06 0.69
CA ASN A 210 -20.17 5.19 -0.23
C ASN A 210 -20.08 4.25 -1.44
N ASN A 211 -18.93 3.62 -1.66
CA ASN A 211 -18.71 2.68 -2.74
C ASN A 211 -19.17 1.27 -2.35
N ASP A 212 -19.40 0.42 -3.35
CA ASP A 212 -19.48 -1.03 -3.11
C ASP A 212 -18.17 -1.50 -2.46
N THR A 213 -18.26 -2.30 -1.41
CA THR A 213 -17.09 -2.77 -0.65
C THR A 213 -17.12 -4.29 -0.51
N VAL A 214 -16.04 -4.94 -0.88
CA VAL A 214 -15.81 -6.37 -0.62
C VAL A 214 -14.78 -6.50 0.48
N LYS A 215 -15.24 -6.92 1.66
CA LYS A 215 -14.37 -7.23 2.78
C LYS A 215 -13.73 -8.61 2.59
N LEU A 216 -12.40 -8.62 2.53
CA LEU A 216 -11.58 -9.80 2.29
C LEU A 216 -11.25 -10.50 3.61
N ASN A 217 -11.16 -11.81 3.56
CA ASN A 217 -10.74 -12.66 4.67
C ASN A 217 -9.57 -13.54 4.19
N GLY A 218 -8.38 -12.95 4.07
CA GLY A 218 -7.19 -13.62 3.55
C GLY A 218 -6.93 -13.31 2.07
N HIS A 219 -6.39 -14.29 1.35
CA HIS A 219 -6.03 -14.14 -0.07
C HIS A 219 -7.26 -14.02 -0.97
N TYR A 220 -7.16 -13.22 -2.04
CA TYR A 220 -8.27 -12.94 -2.94
C TYR A 220 -7.82 -12.83 -4.39
N ASP A 221 -8.45 -13.61 -5.25
CA ASP A 221 -8.22 -13.59 -6.70
C ASP A 221 -9.20 -12.59 -7.33
N VAL A 222 -8.67 -11.46 -7.82
CA VAL A 222 -9.47 -10.29 -8.18
C VAL A 222 -10.35 -10.57 -9.40
N PHE A 223 -9.82 -11.31 -10.38
CA PHE A 223 -10.50 -11.59 -11.64
C PHE A 223 -10.90 -13.07 -11.81
N GLY A 224 -10.49 -13.94 -10.88
CA GLY A 224 -10.88 -15.36 -10.84
C GLY A 224 -10.05 -16.26 -11.75
N ASP A 225 -9.02 -15.73 -12.38
CA ASP A 225 -8.09 -16.44 -13.26
C ASP A 225 -6.65 -16.48 -12.72
N THR A 226 -6.45 -16.10 -11.46
CA THR A 226 -5.18 -16.07 -10.74
C THR A 226 -4.08 -15.17 -11.32
N SER A 227 -4.41 -14.32 -12.30
CA SER A 227 -3.46 -13.36 -12.87
C SER A 227 -3.18 -12.17 -11.93
N VAL A 228 -4.14 -11.84 -11.06
CA VAL A 228 -4.06 -10.75 -10.09
C VAL A 228 -4.61 -11.25 -8.76
N VAL A 229 -3.71 -11.46 -7.80
CA VAL A 229 -4.06 -12.03 -6.49
C VAL A 229 -3.56 -11.15 -5.37
N ILE A 230 -4.49 -10.67 -4.56
CA ILE A 230 -4.21 -10.01 -3.29
C ILE A 230 -3.83 -11.09 -2.28
N VAL A 231 -2.67 -10.94 -1.65
CA VAL A 231 -2.15 -11.88 -0.65
C VAL A 231 -2.11 -11.16 0.69
N SER A 232 -2.93 -11.61 1.65
CA SER A 232 -2.89 -11.11 3.03
C SER A 232 -1.51 -11.34 3.64
N THR A 233 -0.91 -10.28 4.19
CA THR A 233 0.44 -10.25 4.76
C THR A 233 0.46 -9.31 5.97
N PRO A 234 -0.30 -9.62 7.04
CA PRO A 234 -0.39 -8.77 8.22
C PRO A 234 0.97 -8.60 8.90
N GLY A 235 1.15 -7.49 9.60
CA GLY A 235 2.39 -7.22 10.32
C GLY A 235 2.66 -5.74 10.46
N HIS A 236 2.84 -5.07 9.32
CA HIS A 236 2.98 -3.61 9.25
C HIS A 236 1.70 -2.93 9.75
N THR A 237 0.57 -3.31 9.15
CA THR A 237 -0.76 -3.08 9.71
C THR A 237 -1.48 -4.42 9.88
N PRO A 238 -2.56 -4.48 10.68
CA PRO A 238 -3.28 -5.72 10.94
C PRO A 238 -3.90 -6.38 9.72
N GLY A 239 -4.22 -5.63 8.65
CA GLY A 239 -4.70 -6.16 7.39
C GLY A 239 -3.87 -5.74 6.18
N HIS A 240 -2.57 -5.49 6.39
CA HIS A 240 -1.62 -5.28 5.31
C HIS A 240 -1.64 -6.44 4.30
N GLN A 241 -1.49 -6.13 3.01
CA GLN A 241 -1.56 -7.09 1.91
C GLN A 241 -0.59 -6.71 0.78
N VAL A 242 -0.05 -7.73 0.10
CA VAL A 242 0.76 -7.57 -1.12
C VAL A 242 -0.05 -7.95 -2.35
N LEU A 243 0.38 -7.50 -3.53
CA LEU A 243 -0.27 -7.86 -4.80
C LEU A 243 0.64 -8.75 -5.64
N TYR A 244 0.20 -9.98 -5.90
CA TYR A 244 0.81 -10.87 -6.89
C TYR A 244 0.20 -10.61 -8.27
N LEU A 245 1.06 -10.52 -9.28
CA LEU A 245 0.72 -10.32 -10.69
C LEU A 245 1.43 -11.37 -11.53
N ASN A 246 0.71 -12.04 -12.42
CA ASN A 246 1.30 -12.97 -13.40
C ASN A 246 1.35 -12.31 -14.79
N LEU A 247 2.42 -11.56 -15.05
CA LEU A 247 2.64 -10.87 -16.33
C LEU A 247 3.30 -11.83 -17.34
N ALA A 248 2.82 -11.85 -18.57
CA ALA A 248 3.24 -12.77 -19.63
C ALA A 248 4.70 -12.58 -20.08
N GLU A 249 5.20 -11.34 -20.21
CA GLU A 249 6.58 -11.07 -20.65
C GLU A 249 7.53 -10.80 -19.48
N THR A 250 7.05 -10.04 -18.51
CA THR A 250 7.81 -9.66 -17.31
C THR A 250 7.95 -10.83 -16.35
N GLY A 251 7.05 -11.81 -16.42
CA GLY A 251 6.91 -12.89 -15.46
C GLY A 251 6.20 -12.44 -14.18
N PRO A 252 6.06 -13.36 -13.23
CA PRO A 252 5.41 -13.08 -11.95
C PRO A 252 6.11 -11.98 -11.14
N VAL A 253 5.32 -11.06 -10.59
CA VAL A 253 5.75 -9.90 -9.79
C VAL A 253 4.94 -9.84 -8.51
N ILE A 254 5.58 -9.48 -7.40
CA ILE A 254 4.94 -9.15 -6.12
C ILE A 254 5.20 -7.68 -5.80
N LEU A 255 4.13 -6.87 -5.71
CA LEU A 255 4.19 -5.50 -5.21
C LEU A 255 4.09 -5.55 -3.69
N SER A 256 5.14 -5.09 -2.99
CA SER A 256 5.30 -5.39 -1.56
C SER A 256 4.41 -4.62 -0.61
N GLY A 257 3.79 -3.52 -1.04
CA GLY A 257 3.36 -2.50 -0.08
C GLY A 257 4.50 -2.15 0.87
N ASP A 258 4.17 -2.16 2.16
CA ASP A 258 5.07 -1.84 3.28
C ASP A 258 5.53 -3.10 4.04
N LEU A 259 5.38 -4.27 3.41
CA LEU A 259 6.05 -5.47 3.91
C LEU A 259 7.56 -5.21 4.03
N TYR A 260 8.14 -4.56 3.03
CA TYR A 260 9.50 -4.04 3.05
C TYR A 260 9.46 -2.58 2.56
N HIS A 261 10.21 -1.68 3.18
CA HIS A 261 10.22 -0.26 2.74
C HIS A 261 11.38 0.00 1.77
N PHE A 262 12.52 -0.67 1.94
CA PHE A 262 13.65 -0.60 1.01
C PHE A 262 14.42 -1.91 1.01
N GLN A 263 15.30 -2.11 0.03
CA GLN A 263 16.01 -3.38 -0.20
C GLN A 263 16.69 -3.95 1.07
N GLN A 264 17.30 -3.11 1.89
CA GLN A 264 17.96 -3.55 3.11
C GLN A 264 16.99 -4.13 4.17
N ASN A 265 15.72 -3.68 4.23
CA ASN A 265 14.71 -4.33 5.09
C ASN A 265 14.55 -5.80 4.72
N ARG A 266 14.49 -6.10 3.41
CA ARG A 266 14.36 -7.47 2.91
C ARG A 266 15.62 -8.30 3.18
N GLU A 267 16.80 -7.73 2.99
CA GLU A 267 18.07 -8.45 3.17
C GLU A 267 18.35 -8.79 4.64
N GLU A 268 18.01 -7.89 5.55
CA GLU A 268 18.29 -8.03 6.98
C GLU A 268 17.10 -8.57 7.79
N TYR A 269 15.94 -8.78 7.15
CA TYR A 269 14.67 -9.06 7.83
C TYR A 269 14.33 -7.98 8.88
N GLY A 270 14.69 -6.73 8.57
CA GLY A 270 14.44 -5.56 9.40
C GLY A 270 13.06 -4.96 9.10
N PHE A 271 12.36 -4.49 10.13
CA PHE A 271 11.02 -3.91 10.01
C PHE A 271 10.77 -2.86 11.10
N PRO A 272 9.79 -1.96 10.91
CA PRO A 272 9.49 -0.90 11.87
C PRO A 272 9.17 -1.40 13.28
N VAL A 273 9.52 -0.62 14.32
CA VAL A 273 9.27 -1.00 15.72
C VAL A 273 7.79 -1.22 16.05
N PHE A 274 6.90 -0.57 15.30
CA PHE A 274 5.46 -0.60 15.52
C PHE A 274 4.78 -1.78 14.83
N ASN A 275 5.49 -2.53 13.99
CA ASN A 275 4.97 -3.73 13.38
C ASN A 275 4.67 -4.81 14.43
N THR A 276 3.65 -5.62 14.17
CA THR A 276 3.42 -6.86 14.91
C THR A 276 4.46 -7.90 14.50
N LYS A 277 5.48 -8.11 15.34
CA LYS A 277 6.64 -8.98 15.04
C LYS A 277 6.27 -10.39 14.54
N LYS A 278 5.35 -11.06 15.23
CA LYS A 278 4.98 -12.45 14.89
C LYS A 278 4.39 -12.53 13.48
N GLU A 279 3.42 -11.66 13.19
CA GLU A 279 2.75 -11.58 11.89
C GLU A 279 3.73 -11.14 10.80
N THR A 280 4.59 -10.16 11.06
CA THR A 280 5.60 -9.69 10.10
C THR A 280 6.55 -10.80 9.67
N VAL A 281 7.09 -11.57 10.63
CA VAL A 281 8.00 -12.68 10.34
C VAL A 281 7.30 -13.79 9.56
N HIS A 282 6.03 -14.07 9.86
CA HIS A 282 5.24 -15.04 9.08
C HIS A 282 5.01 -14.52 7.66
N SER A 283 4.56 -13.28 7.50
CA SER A 283 4.37 -12.65 6.18
C SER A 283 5.65 -12.61 5.34
N PHE A 284 6.82 -12.41 5.97
CA PHE A 284 8.11 -12.54 5.29
C PHE A 284 8.34 -13.95 4.77
N ALA A 285 8.12 -14.98 5.60
CA ALA A 285 8.26 -16.37 5.17
C ALA A 285 7.30 -16.73 4.04
N LEU A 286 6.04 -16.27 4.09
CA LEU A 286 5.08 -16.51 3.03
C LEU A 286 5.51 -15.88 1.70
N VAL A 287 5.98 -14.62 1.74
CA VAL A 287 6.45 -13.95 0.52
C VAL A 287 7.74 -14.57 0.01
N ASP A 288 8.63 -15.04 0.89
CA ASP A 288 9.82 -15.80 0.47
C ASP A 288 9.43 -17.09 -0.26
N ASP A 289 8.49 -17.87 0.28
CA ASP A 289 7.98 -19.07 -0.38
C ASP A 289 7.35 -18.74 -1.75
N LEU A 290 6.60 -17.64 -1.87
CA LEU A 290 6.03 -17.20 -3.14
C LEU A 290 7.13 -16.79 -4.15
N LEU A 291 8.15 -16.06 -3.71
CA LEU A 291 9.27 -15.65 -4.57
C LEU A 291 10.03 -16.87 -5.08
N ASP A 292 10.34 -17.83 -4.20
CA ASP A 292 11.11 -19.03 -4.51
C ASP A 292 10.33 -20.01 -5.40
N GLU A 293 9.10 -20.37 -5.01
CA GLU A 293 8.31 -21.38 -5.71
C GLU A 293 7.81 -20.87 -7.07
N LEU A 294 7.40 -19.60 -7.15
CA LEU A 294 6.85 -19.01 -8.39
C LEU A 294 7.93 -18.36 -9.26
N ASN A 295 9.18 -18.32 -8.81
CA ASN A 295 10.27 -17.55 -9.43
C ASN A 295 9.83 -16.08 -9.69
N ALA A 296 9.13 -15.50 -8.71
CA ALA A 296 8.56 -14.16 -8.80
C ALA A 296 9.60 -13.09 -8.49
N LYS A 297 9.42 -11.91 -9.06
CA LYS A 297 10.22 -10.71 -8.77
C LYS A 297 9.56 -9.92 -7.65
N LEU A 298 10.35 -9.45 -6.68
CA LEU A 298 9.87 -8.53 -5.65
C LEU A 298 10.06 -7.08 -6.09
N TRP A 299 9.00 -6.28 -6.03
CA TRP A 299 9.02 -4.85 -6.30
C TRP A 299 8.69 -4.11 -5.01
N ILE A 300 9.71 -3.46 -4.43
CA ILE A 300 9.58 -2.72 -3.18
C ILE A 300 9.10 -1.29 -3.48
N GLN A 301 7.91 -0.92 -3.02
CA GLN A 301 7.23 0.31 -3.47
C GLN A 301 7.95 1.60 -3.06
N HIS A 302 8.63 1.58 -1.92
CA HIS A 302 9.40 2.71 -1.39
C HIS A 302 10.90 2.67 -1.72
N ASP A 303 11.39 1.66 -2.44
CA ASP A 303 12.79 1.56 -2.83
C ASP A 303 13.11 2.50 -4.00
N LYS A 304 13.59 3.71 -3.68
CA LYS A 304 13.87 4.74 -4.68
C LYS A 304 14.87 4.32 -5.77
N PRO A 305 15.99 3.61 -5.47
CA PRO A 305 16.89 3.11 -6.51
C PRO A 305 16.20 2.15 -7.49
N PHE A 306 15.37 1.24 -6.99
CA PHE A 306 14.58 0.35 -7.83
C PHE A 306 13.55 1.12 -8.66
N PHE A 307 12.79 2.04 -8.05
CA PHE A 307 11.85 2.91 -8.74
C PHE A 307 12.50 3.67 -9.90
N ASP A 308 13.69 4.24 -9.69
CA ASP A 308 14.44 4.97 -10.73
C ASP A 308 14.89 4.09 -11.91
N SER A 309 14.88 2.77 -11.74
CA SER A 309 15.17 1.80 -12.81
C SER A 309 13.94 1.40 -13.63
N LEU A 310 12.73 1.74 -13.17
CA LEU A 310 11.48 1.34 -13.82
C LEU A 310 11.13 2.26 -15.01
N ASN A 311 10.53 1.67 -16.04
CA ASN A 311 9.76 2.41 -17.04
C ASN A 311 8.43 2.83 -16.41
N LEU A 312 8.24 4.15 -16.24
CA LEU A 312 7.01 4.72 -15.71
C LEU A 312 5.96 4.95 -16.80
N SER A 313 4.70 5.11 -16.41
CA SER A 313 3.60 5.52 -17.28
C SER A 313 4.00 6.76 -18.12
N PRO A 314 3.74 6.76 -19.45
CA PRO A 314 2.80 5.92 -20.18
C PRO A 314 3.30 4.53 -20.62
N ALA A 315 4.53 4.15 -20.27
CA ALA A 315 4.99 2.77 -20.45
C ALA A 315 4.26 1.82 -19.50
N PHE A 316 4.26 0.54 -19.85
CA PHE A 316 3.68 -0.53 -19.04
C PHE A 316 4.54 -1.78 -19.11
N TYR A 317 4.31 -2.66 -18.14
CA TYR A 317 4.82 -4.03 -18.11
C TYR A 317 3.69 -4.97 -18.47
N GLN A 318 3.99 -6.01 -19.24
CA GLN A 318 3.08 -7.08 -19.62
C GLN A 318 3.78 -8.41 -19.47
#